data_AF-A0A9W7UYG1-F1
#
_entry.id   AF-A0A9W7UYG1-F1
#
_cell.length_a   1.000
_cell.length_b   1.000
_cell.length_c   1.000
_cell.angle_alpha   90.00
_cell.angle_beta   90.00
_cell.angle_gamma   90.00
#
_symmetry.space_group_name_H-M   'P 1'
#
loop_
_entity.id
_entity.type
_entity.pdbx_description
1 polymer ?
#
loop_
_entity_poly.entity_id
_entity_poly.type
_entity_poly.pdbx_seq_one_letter_code
_entity_poly.pdbx_strand_id
1 'polypeptide(L)'
;MCNVSRCCLACDYQIKTYQAPEDEYQEVTVCPKCNGAFVDVFKLEKYKQSNENVESLLTITLSDIDAKPIVYYKGKQIDRKLRVAFDWESQSIDKINRTYIHIEHVPSDNKRFNTEVIQHNHPIVEEE
;
A
#
# COMPACT_ATOMS: atom_id res chain seq x y z
N MET A 1 12.83 -1.55 39.57
CA MET A 1 12.61 -0.14 39.20
C MET A 1 12.81 -0.05 37.70
N CYS A 2 11.79 0.25 36.92
CA CYS A 2 11.91 0.26 35.45
C CYS A 2 11.43 1.60 34.91
N ASN A 3 12.37 2.41 34.41
CA ASN A 3 12.03 3.60 33.64
C ASN A 3 11.58 3.14 32.25
N VAL A 4 10.33 3.43 31.90
CA VAL A 4 9.80 3.10 30.58
C VAL A 4 9.75 4.37 29.74
N SER A 5 10.46 4.33 28.61
CA SER A 5 10.42 5.39 27.62
C SER A 5 9.21 5.17 26.73
N ARG A 6 8.35 6.18 26.59
CA ARG A 6 7.12 6.10 25.80
C ARG A 6 7.07 7.18 24.73
N CYS A 7 6.45 6.86 23.59
CA CYS A 7 6.28 7.74 22.44
C CYS A 7 4.83 7.72 21.95
N CYS A 8 4.29 8.89 21.61
CA CYS A 8 2.97 8.99 21.01
C CYS A 8 3.01 8.67 19.51
N LEU A 9 2.13 7.79 19.05
CA LEU A 9 1.98 7.49 17.63
C LEU A 9 1.30 8.61 16.82
N ALA A 10 0.65 9.57 17.48
CA ALA A 10 -0.11 10.63 16.82
C ALA A 10 0.59 12.00 16.79
N CYS A 11 1.43 12.30 17.79
CA CYS A 11 2.08 13.62 17.91
C CYS A 11 3.59 13.56 18.21
N ASP A 12 4.18 12.36 18.15
CA ASP A 12 5.61 12.11 18.39
C ASP A 12 6.15 12.58 19.73
N TYR A 13 5.27 12.94 20.67
CA TYR A 13 5.66 13.32 22.01
C TYR A 13 6.33 12.14 22.72
N GLN A 14 7.47 12.38 23.36
CA GLN A 14 8.19 11.36 24.12
C GLN A 14 8.34 11.77 25.58
N ILE A 15 8.19 10.80 26.48
CA ILE A 15 8.44 10.99 27.91
C ILE A 15 8.95 9.70 28.55
N LYS A 16 9.78 9.85 29.57
CA LYS A 16 10.15 8.76 30.47
C LYS A 16 9.14 8.73 31.61
N THR A 17 8.53 7.57 31.77
CA THR A 17 7.51 7.34 32.80
C THR A 17 8.03 6.33 33.79
N TYR A 18 7.72 6.59 35.06
CA TYR A 18 8.04 5.70 36.16
C TYR A 18 6.94 4.64 36.26
N GLN A 19 7.32 3.37 36.39
CA GLN A 19 6.42 2.29 36.79
C GLN A 19 7.00 1.62 38.03
N ALA A 20 6.16 1.53 39.07
CA ALA A 20 6.52 0.82 40.28
C ALA A 20 6.64 -0.69 39.96
N PRO A 21 7.46 -1.46 40.69
CA PRO A 21 7.56 -2.91 40.50
C PRO A 21 6.23 -3.65 40.73
N GLU A 22 5.31 -3.02 41.46
CA GLU A 22 3.98 -3.50 41.81
C GLU A 22 2.94 -3.22 40.71
N ASP A 23 3.24 -2.30 39.79
CA ASP A 23 2.34 -1.94 38.69
C ASP A 23 2.40 -3.00 37.59
N GLU A 24 1.23 -3.42 37.10
CA GLU A 24 1.15 -4.24 35.91
C GLU A 24 1.67 -3.46 34.68
N TYR A 25 2.52 -4.10 33.87
CA TYR A 25 3.11 -3.47 32.70
C TYR A 25 2.04 -3.15 31.64
N GLN A 26 1.88 -1.85 31.35
CA GLN A 26 1.03 -1.37 30.26
C GLN A 26 1.88 -0.95 29.04
N GLU A 27 1.77 -1.74 27.97
CA GLU A 27 2.45 -1.50 26.69
C GLU A 27 1.93 -0.23 25.98
N VAL A 28 0.62 0.02 26.09
CA VAL A 28 -0.08 1.16 25.48
C VAL A 28 -0.84 1.92 26.56
N THR A 29 -0.64 3.24 26.59
CA THR A 29 -1.39 4.18 27.42
C THR A 29 -1.91 5.34 26.57
N VAL A 30 -2.59 6.31 27.20
CA VAL A 30 -3.13 7.48 26.50
C VAL A 30 -2.15 8.64 26.57
N CYS A 31 -1.89 9.29 25.44
CA CYS A 31 -1.01 10.43 25.38
C CYS A 31 -1.66 11.64 26.08
N PRO A 32 -0.97 12.29 27.04
CA PRO A 32 -1.53 13.42 27.77
C PRO A 32 -1.71 14.68 26.91
N LYS A 33 -1.09 14.74 25.73
CA LYS A 33 -1.16 15.92 24.85
C LYS A 33 -2.29 15.88 23.84
N CYS A 34 -2.60 14.71 23.29
CA CYS A 34 -3.49 14.59 22.14
C CYS A 34 -4.48 13.42 22.24
N ASN A 35 -4.55 12.74 23.39
CA ASN A 35 -5.37 11.55 23.60
C ASN A 35 -5.07 10.38 22.64
N GLY A 36 -3.96 10.45 21.88
CA GLY A 36 -3.51 9.39 20.99
C GLY A 36 -2.87 8.22 21.73
N ALA A 37 -2.61 7.12 21.01
CA ALA A 37 -1.92 5.96 21.56
C ALA A 37 -0.48 6.31 21.96
N PHE A 38 -0.10 5.95 23.17
CA PHE A 38 1.18 6.25 23.79
C PHE A 38 1.87 4.95 24.14
N VAL A 39 2.90 4.59 23.37
CA VAL A 39 3.44 3.23 23.32
C VAL A 39 4.86 3.23 23.87
N ASP A 40 5.24 2.15 24.56
CA ASP A 40 6.63 1.88 24.91
C ASP A 40 7.54 1.89 23.67
N VAL A 41 8.64 2.64 23.74
CA VAL A 41 9.63 2.76 22.66
C VAL A 41 10.17 1.39 22.22
N PHE A 42 10.32 0.42 23.14
CA PHE A 42 10.78 -0.93 22.82
C PHE A 42 9.74 -1.76 22.06
N LYS A 43 8.47 -1.33 22.06
CA LYS A 43 7.36 -2.00 21.37
C LYS A 43 6.89 -1.23 20.14
N LEU A 44 7.50 -0.07 19.82
CA LEU A 44 7.10 0.76 18.69
C LEU A 44 7.10 0.00 17.37
N GLU A 45 8.06 -0.88 17.10
CA GLU A 45 8.12 -1.66 15.85
C GLU A 45 6.87 -2.53 15.62
N LYS A 46 6.18 -2.97 16.69
CA LYS A 46 4.91 -3.71 16.56
C LYS A 46 3.76 -2.83 16.08
N TYR A 47 3.81 -1.53 16.37
CA TYR A 47 2.73 -0.57 16.14
C TYR A 47 3.04 0.45 15.05
N LYS A 48 4.29 0.54 14.62
CA LYS A 48 4.61 1.07 13.31
C LYS A 48 3.88 0.16 12.34
N GLN A 49 2.72 0.59 11.88
CA GLN A 49 2.19 0.10 10.62
C GLN A 49 3.38 0.16 9.67
N SER A 50 3.73 -0.97 9.07
CA SER A 50 4.57 -0.98 7.90
C SER A 50 3.80 -0.21 6.82
N ASN A 51 3.80 1.11 6.92
CA ASN A 51 3.94 2.00 5.79
C ASN A 51 5.36 1.77 5.25
N GLU A 52 5.73 0.51 4.99
CA GLU A 52 6.46 0.28 3.77
C GLU A 52 5.59 0.97 2.73
N ASN A 53 6.13 2.04 2.17
CA ASN A 53 5.62 2.62 0.95
C ASN A 53 5.80 1.52 -0.10
N VAL A 54 5.01 0.45 0.01
CA VAL A 54 4.89 -0.58 -1.01
C VAL A 54 4.17 0.17 -2.10
N GLU A 55 4.97 0.79 -2.97
CA GLU A 55 4.45 1.47 -4.13
C GLU A 55 3.53 0.48 -4.82
N SER A 56 2.25 0.84 -4.87
CA SER A 56 1.24 -0.01 -5.47
C SER A 56 1.67 -0.32 -6.90
N LEU A 57 1.71 -1.62 -7.25
CA LEU A 57 2.11 -2.05 -8.59
C LEU A 57 1.25 -1.36 -9.66
N LEU A 58 -0.06 -1.25 -9.41
CA LEU A 58 -1.04 -0.65 -10.29
C LEU A 58 -2.10 0.08 -9.45
N THR A 59 -2.35 1.35 -9.79
CA THR A 59 -3.47 2.12 -9.27
C THR A 59 -4.30 2.62 -10.44
N ILE A 60 -5.57 2.26 -10.48
CA ILE A 60 -6.54 2.74 -11.47
C ILE A 60 -7.61 3.53 -10.72
N THR A 61 -7.79 4.79 -11.10
CA THR A 61 -8.81 5.66 -10.53
C THR A 61 -9.73 6.17 -11.64
N LEU A 62 -11.03 6.04 -11.41
CA LEU A 62 -12.10 6.56 -12.25
C LEU A 62 -12.90 7.58 -11.43
N SER A 63 -13.15 8.76 -11.99
CA SER A 63 -14.05 9.75 -11.38
C SER A 63 -15.51 9.33 -11.51
N ASP A 64 -15.84 8.67 -12.61
CA ASP A 64 -17.15 8.19 -13.02
C ASP A 64 -16.96 7.05 -14.03
N ILE A 65 -18.04 6.35 -14.38
CA ILE A 65 -17.97 5.12 -15.20
C ILE A 65 -17.52 5.37 -16.64
N ASP A 66 -17.74 6.58 -17.16
CA ASP A 66 -17.44 6.96 -18.54
C ASP A 66 -16.15 7.79 -18.68
N ALA A 67 -15.54 8.17 -17.55
CA ALA A 67 -14.32 8.96 -17.53
C ALA A 67 -13.09 8.18 -18.04
N LYS A 68 -12.13 8.95 -18.55
CA LYS A 68 -10.78 8.43 -18.85
C LYS A 68 -10.08 8.06 -17.53
N PRO A 69 -9.69 6.78 -17.32
CA PRO A 69 -9.04 6.38 -16.08
C PRO A 69 -7.67 7.03 -15.90
N ILE A 70 -7.39 7.47 -14.68
CA ILE A 70 -6.03 7.80 -14.24
C ILE A 70 -5.36 6.48 -13.85
N VAL A 71 -4.16 6.24 -14.38
CA VAL A 71 -3.47 4.95 -14.22
C VAL A 71 -2.04 5.24 -13.82
N TYR A 72 -1.65 4.70 -12.68
CA TYR A 72 -0.27 4.67 -12.20
C TYR A 72 0.22 3.22 -12.22
N TYR A 73 1.42 3.01 -12.76
CA TYR A 73 2.09 1.73 -12.73
C TYR A 73 3.48 1.91 -12.10
N LYS A 74 3.78 1.18 -11.02
CA LYS A 74 5.00 1.34 -10.21
C LYS A 74 5.29 2.81 -9.89
N GLY A 75 4.27 3.51 -9.36
CA GLY A 75 4.33 4.92 -9.01
C GLY A 75 4.33 5.93 -10.17
N LYS A 76 4.48 5.50 -11.44
CA LYS A 76 4.53 6.41 -12.60
C LYS A 76 3.18 6.50 -13.31
N GLN A 77 2.73 7.73 -13.59
CA GLN A 77 1.51 7.95 -14.35
C GLN A 77 1.71 7.59 -15.83
N ILE A 78 0.79 6.81 -16.38
CA ILE A 78 0.72 6.50 -17.82
C ILE A 78 -0.32 7.43 -18.44
N ASP A 79 0.05 8.34 -19.33
CA ASP A 79 -0.89 9.35 -19.86
C ASP A 79 -1.59 8.94 -21.17
N ARG A 80 -0.79 8.66 -22.21
CA ARG A 80 -1.24 8.30 -23.57
C ARG A 80 -1.67 6.84 -23.69
N LYS A 81 -2.60 6.44 -22.83
CA LYS A 81 -3.21 5.11 -22.78
C LYS A 81 -4.09 4.89 -24.02
N LEU A 82 -3.99 3.72 -24.62
CA LEU A 82 -4.88 3.24 -25.68
C LEU A 82 -5.87 2.21 -25.14
N ARG A 83 -5.39 1.27 -24.32
CA ARG A 83 -6.19 0.24 -23.70
C ARG A 83 -5.70 -0.05 -22.29
N VAL A 84 -6.64 -0.19 -21.36
CA VAL A 84 -6.38 -0.61 -19.98
C VAL A 84 -7.35 -1.72 -19.66
N ALA A 85 -6.85 -2.90 -19.35
CA ALA A 85 -7.63 -4.06 -18.93
C ALA A 85 -7.08 -4.59 -17.61
N PHE A 86 -7.99 -4.85 -16.68
CA PHE A 86 -7.70 -5.47 -15.39
C PHE A 86 -8.78 -6.52 -15.15
N ASP A 87 -8.39 -7.79 -15.23
CA ASP A 87 -9.27 -8.89 -14.91
C ASP A 87 -8.77 -9.57 -13.63
N TRP A 88 -9.70 -9.78 -12.71
CA TRP A 88 -9.43 -10.48 -11.46
C TRP A 88 -10.54 -11.49 -11.20
N GLU A 89 -10.15 -12.72 -10.90
CA GLU A 89 -11.05 -13.82 -10.55
C GLU A 89 -10.70 -14.29 -9.13
N SER A 90 -11.71 -14.49 -8.27
CA SER A 90 -11.51 -15.05 -6.93
C SER A 90 -10.91 -16.46 -7.02
N GLN A 91 -9.98 -16.78 -6.13
CA GLN A 91 -9.33 -18.10 -6.15
C GLN A 91 -10.33 -19.22 -5.89
N SER A 92 -10.23 -20.28 -6.69
CA SER A 92 -10.80 -21.60 -6.40
C SER A 92 -9.65 -22.60 -6.29
N ILE A 93 -9.89 -23.78 -5.73
CA ILE A 93 -8.87 -24.80 -5.45
C ILE A 93 -8.01 -25.11 -6.69
N ASP A 94 -8.57 -24.99 -7.89
CA ASP A 94 -7.92 -25.36 -9.16
C ASP A 94 -7.41 -24.15 -9.98
N LYS A 95 -7.59 -22.91 -9.50
CA LYS A 95 -7.25 -21.68 -10.25
C LYS A 95 -6.39 -20.72 -9.40
N ILE A 96 -5.08 -20.84 -9.55
CA ILE A 96 -4.09 -19.98 -8.88
C ILE A 96 -3.63 -18.88 -9.86
N ASN A 97 -3.53 -17.63 -9.40
CA ASN A 97 -2.91 -16.49 -10.11
C ASN A 97 -3.55 -16.02 -11.44
N ARG A 98 -4.88 -15.83 -11.49
CA ARG A 98 -5.58 -15.31 -12.69
C ARG A 98 -5.71 -13.78 -12.79
N THR A 99 -5.04 -13.02 -11.92
CA THR A 99 -5.03 -11.57 -12.05
C THR A 99 -4.30 -11.17 -13.32
N TYR A 100 -5.03 -10.70 -14.33
CA TYR A 100 -4.51 -10.24 -15.60
C TYR A 100 -4.47 -8.73 -15.65
N ILE A 101 -3.33 -8.19 -16.08
CA ILE A 101 -3.13 -6.75 -16.30
C ILE A 101 -2.65 -6.59 -17.74
N HIS A 102 -3.29 -5.70 -18.49
CA HIS A 102 -2.81 -5.28 -19.80
C HIS A 102 -3.01 -3.78 -19.98
N ILE A 103 -1.91 -3.07 -20.23
CA ILE A 103 -1.90 -1.64 -20.46
C ILE A 103 -1.14 -1.37 -21.75
N GLU A 104 -1.85 -0.92 -22.77
CA GLU A 104 -1.27 -0.44 -24.02
C GLU A 104 -1.21 1.09 -23.98
N HIS A 105 -0.04 1.66 -24.29
CA HIS A 105 0.17 3.10 -24.31
C HIS A 105 1.18 3.54 -25.36
N VAL A 106 1.14 4.83 -25.72
CA VAL A 106 2.18 5.45 -26.57
C VAL A 106 3.21 6.12 -25.67
N PRO A 107 4.50 5.80 -25.76
CA PRO A 107 5.54 6.47 -24.99
C PRO A 107 5.62 7.95 -25.35
N SER A 108 5.89 8.81 -24.36
CA SER A 108 5.97 10.26 -24.55
C SER A 108 7.02 10.67 -25.59
N ASP A 109 8.13 9.93 -25.67
CA ASP A 109 9.28 10.23 -26.52
C ASP A 109 9.17 9.63 -27.94
N ASN A 110 8.06 8.95 -28.25
CA ASN A 110 7.94 8.21 -29.50
C ASN A 110 7.58 9.09 -30.70
N LYS A 111 8.56 9.34 -31.57
CA LYS A 111 8.40 10.10 -32.84
C LYS A 111 7.67 9.31 -33.94
N ARG A 112 7.48 7.99 -33.80
CA ARG A 112 6.95 7.10 -34.85
C ARG A 112 5.62 6.41 -34.49
N PHE A 113 4.94 6.85 -33.43
CA PHE A 113 3.63 6.31 -33.00
C PHE A 113 3.59 4.81 -32.67
N ASN A 114 4.71 4.15 -32.39
CA ASN A 114 4.66 2.76 -31.91
C ASN A 114 4.06 2.69 -30.50
N THR A 115 3.31 1.62 -30.22
CA THR A 115 2.71 1.37 -28.91
C THR A 115 3.62 0.46 -28.07
N GLU A 116 3.56 0.63 -26.76
CA GLU A 116 4.18 -0.23 -25.76
C GLU A 116 3.09 -0.92 -24.93
N VAL A 117 3.37 -2.14 -24.48
CA VAL A 117 2.43 -2.96 -23.73
C VAL A 117 3.07 -3.40 -22.41
N ILE A 118 2.39 -3.12 -21.31
CA ILE A 118 2.68 -3.66 -19.98
C ILE A 118 1.70 -4.79 -19.72
N GLN A 119 2.21 -6.00 -19.45
CA GLN A 119 1.36 -7.19 -19.34
C GLN A 119 1.78 -8.11 -18.19
N HIS A 120 0.81 -8.65 -17.46
CA HIS A 120 1.01 -9.64 -16.38
C HIS A 120 0.03 -10.80 -16.53
N ASN A 121 0.50 -12.02 -16.22
CA ASN A 121 -0.29 -13.26 -16.22
C ASN A 121 -1.24 -13.39 -17.43
N HIS A 122 -0.69 -13.24 -18.64
CA HIS A 122 -1.49 -13.39 -19.86
C HIS A 122 -2.20 -14.73 -19.84
N PRO A 123 -3.52 -14.78 -20.07
CA PRO A 123 -4.23 -16.05 -20.19
C PRO A 123 -3.60 -16.86 -21.32
N ILE A 124 -2.99 -17.98 -20.97
CA ILE A 124 -2.62 -19.00 -21.95
C ILE A 124 -3.94 -19.67 -22.30
N VAL A 125 -4.46 -19.36 -23.49
CA VAL A 125 -5.57 -20.12 -24.07
C VAL A 125 -4.95 -21.42 -24.57
N GLU A 126 -5.20 -22.53 -23.89
CA GLU A 126 -4.98 -23.84 -24.50
C GLU A 126 -6.01 -23.98 -25.62
N GLU A 127 -5.55 -24.08 -26.86
CA GLU A 127 -6.41 -24.40 -28.00
C GLU A 127 -6.96 -25.83 -27.81
N GLU A 128 -8.29 -25.97 -27.73
CA GLU A 128 -8.99 -27.26 -27.76
C GLU A 128 -8.99 -27.91 -29.15
#